data_AF-A0A2A5HVU9-F1
#
_entry.id   AF-A0A2A5HVU9-F1
#
_cell.length_a   1.000
_cell.length_b   1.000
_cell.length_c   1.000
_cell.angle_alpha   90.00
_cell.angle_beta   90.00
_cell.angle_gamma   90.00
#
_symmetry.space_group_name_H-M   'P 1'
#
loop_
_entity.id
_entity.type
_entity.pdbx_description
1 polymer ?
#
loop_
_entity_poly.entity_id
_entity_poly.type
_entity_poly.pdbx_seq_one_letter_code
_entity_poly.pdbx_strand_id
1 'polypeptide(L)'
;MKALVFLLTLVFLSLQYRLWIGDGSIANVVSLHGKMKKQQEENGRLKTRNRFLAAEVDALKHGLDGIEARARTQMGMIKNGETFYMIVED
;
A
#
# COMPACT_ATOMS: atom_id res chain seq x y z
N MET A 1 -16.47 58.21 18.54
CA MET A 1 -16.07 56.99 19.28
C MET A 1 -16.94 55.77 18.95
N LYS A 2 -18.27 55.82 19.14
CA LYS A 2 -19.18 54.68 18.89
C LYS A 2 -19.12 54.08 17.48
N ALA A 3 -19.02 54.92 16.44
CA ALA A 3 -18.94 54.45 15.05
C ALA A 3 -17.63 53.68 14.74
N LEU A 4 -16.52 54.08 15.36
CA LEU A 4 -15.23 53.43 15.16
C LEU A 4 -15.20 52.05 15.83
N VAL A 5 -15.81 51.93 17.01
CA VAL A 5 -16.02 50.65 17.69
C VAL A 5 -16.89 49.73 16.85
N PHE A 6 -17.98 50.25 16.27
CA PHE A 6 -18.87 49.46 15.41
C PHE A 6 -18.15 48.92 14.16
N LEU A 7 -17.34 49.77 13.50
CA LEU A 7 -16.53 49.37 12.35
C LEU A 7 -15.53 48.28 12.73
N LEU A 8 -14.81 48.45 13.85
CA LEU A 8 -13.85 47.44 14.32
C LEU A 8 -14.52 46.11 14.63
N THR A 9 -15.70 46.13 15.27
CA THR A 9 -16.46 44.91 15.56
C THR A 9 -16.89 44.20 14.29
N LEU A 10 -17.30 44.93 13.26
CA LEU A 10 -17.73 44.37 11.98
C LEU A 10 -16.56 43.71 11.23
N VAL A 11 -15.40 44.37 11.23
CA VAL A 11 -14.15 43.81 10.67
C VAL A 11 -13.72 42.57 11.45
N PHE A 12 -13.77 42.62 12.80
CA PHE A 12 -13.41 41.49 13.65
C PHE A 12 -14.31 40.28 13.37
N LEU A 13 -15.63 40.46 13.33
CA LEU A 13 -16.59 39.40 13.00
C LEU A 13 -16.37 38.83 11.60
N SER A 14 -16.05 39.66 10.61
CA SER A 14 -15.72 39.21 9.26
C SER A 14 -14.46 38.34 9.24
N LEU A 15 -13.42 38.73 9.98
CA LEU A 15 -12.20 37.94 10.16
C LEU A 15 -12.47 36.61 10.86
N GLN A 16 -13.28 36.60 11.91
CA GLN A 16 -13.67 35.36 12.60
C GLN A 16 -14.44 34.44 11.65
N TYR A 17 -15.40 34.96 10.88
CA TYR A 17 -16.14 34.17 9.90
C TYR A 17 -15.22 33.61 8.81
N ARG A 18 -14.29 34.42 8.30
CA ARG A 18 -13.29 33.98 7.31
C ARG A 18 -12.34 32.93 7.87
N LEU A 19 -11.98 32.99 9.15
CA LEU A 19 -11.16 31.97 9.79
C LEU A 19 -11.90 30.62 9.89
N TRP A 20 -13.23 30.67 10.08
CA TRP A 20 -14.07 29.48 10.21
C TRP A 20 -14.56 28.91 8.88
N ILE A 21 -14.59 29.68 7.78
CA ILE A 21 -15.19 29.25 6.50
C ILE A 21 -14.27 29.46 5.29
N GLY A 22 -13.15 30.18 5.42
CA GLY A 22 -12.23 30.47 4.32
C GLY A 22 -11.40 29.27 3.87
N ASP A 23 -10.81 29.37 2.67
CA ASP A 23 -9.89 28.40 2.09
C ASP A 23 -8.67 28.18 3.00
N GLY A 24 -8.71 27.11 3.80
CA GLY A 24 -7.73 26.81 4.86
C GLY A 24 -8.34 26.64 6.26
N SER A 25 -9.65 26.86 6.39
CA SER A 25 -10.42 26.62 7.61
C SER A 25 -10.40 25.13 8.03
N ILE A 26 -10.66 24.88 9.32
CA ILE A 26 -10.89 23.57 9.95
C ILE A 26 -11.78 22.67 9.08
N ALA A 27 -12.77 23.21 8.37
CA ALA A 27 -13.61 22.44 7.45
C ALA A 27 -12.82 21.76 6.31
N ASN A 28 -11.81 22.45 5.76
CA ASN A 28 -10.93 21.89 4.74
C ASN A 28 -9.99 20.84 5.33
N VAL A 29 -9.44 21.07 6.52
CA VAL A 29 -8.57 20.09 7.21
C VAL A 29 -9.36 18.82 7.54
N VAL A 30 -10.62 18.94 7.96
CA VAL A 30 -11.52 17.81 8.24
C VAL A 30 -11.87 17.07 6.95
N SER A 31 -12.15 17.77 5.84
CA SER A 31 -12.43 17.10 4.56
C SER A 31 -11.21 16.37 4.00
N LEU A 32 -10.02 16.96 4.15
CA LEU A 32 -8.77 16.38 3.68
C LEU A 32 -8.36 15.17 4.54
N HIS A 33 -8.54 15.25 5.86
CA HIS A 33 -8.40 14.10 6.77
C HIS A 33 -9.37 12.96 6.42
N GLY A 34 -10.63 13.29 6.07
CA GLY A 34 -11.61 12.30 5.64
C GLY A 34 -11.21 11.57 4.36
N LYS A 35 -10.65 12.30 3.38
CA LYS A 35 -10.15 11.70 2.12
C LYS A 35 -8.91 10.84 2.34
N MET A 36 -7.97 11.27 3.19
CA MET A 36 -6.78 10.48 3.53
C MET A 36 -7.16 9.15 4.17
N LYS A 37 -8.12 9.14 5.11
CA LYS A 37 -8.54 7.92 5.80
C LYS A 37 -9.13 6.88 4.84
N LYS A 38 -10.01 7.31 3.92
CA LYS A 38 -10.56 6.43 2.88
C LYS A 38 -9.48 5.86 1.97
N GLN A 39 -8.55 6.71 1.52
CA GLN A 39 -7.46 6.26 0.66
C GLN A 39 -6.53 5.27 1.36
N GLN A 40 -6.32 5.43 2.67
CA GLN A 40 -5.45 4.57 3.47
C GLN A 40 -6.07 3.19 3.71
N GLU A 41 -7.38 3.12 3.94
CA GLU A 41 -8.13 1.85 4.00
C GLU A 41 -8.08 1.10 2.66
N GLU A 42 -8.28 1.80 1.54
CA GLU A 42 -8.23 1.20 0.21
C GLU A 42 -6.82 0.71 -0.15
N ASN A 43 -5.80 1.52 0.16
CA ASN A 43 -4.39 1.12 0.00
C ASN A 43 -4.05 -0.10 0.85
N GLY A 44 -4.53 -0.19 2.09
CA GLY A 44 -4.32 -1.36 2.96
C GLY A 44 -4.87 -2.65 2.35
N ARG A 45 -6.09 -2.59 1.79
CA ARG A 45 -6.71 -3.71 1.09
C ARG A 45 -5.91 -4.14 -0.14
N LEU A 46 -5.49 -3.18 -0.97
CA LEU A 46 -4.71 -3.46 -2.17
C LEU A 46 -3.33 -4.04 -1.83
N LYS A 47 -2.66 -3.54 -0.80
CA LYS A 47 -1.34 -4.02 -0.36
C LYS A 47 -1.40 -5.47 0.13
N THR A 48 -2.49 -5.85 0.80
CA THR A 48 -2.72 -7.23 1.27
C THR A 48 -2.92 -8.19 0.09
N ARG A 49 -3.74 -7.79 -0.90
CA ARG A 49 -3.92 -8.58 -2.13
C ARG A 49 -2.64 -8.72 -2.94
N ASN A 50 -1.89 -7.64 -3.08
CA ASN A 50 -0.62 -7.65 -3.79
C ASN A 50 0.40 -8.57 -3.11
N ARG A 51 0.48 -8.56 -1.78
CA ARG A 51 1.31 -9.51 -1.02
C ARG A 51 0.93 -10.97 -1.28
N PHE A 52 -0.37 -11.28 -1.31
CA PHE A 52 -0.84 -12.64 -1.58
C PHE A 52 -0.46 -13.07 -3.00
N LEU A 53 -0.75 -12.22 -3.99
CA LEU A 53 -0.41 -12.49 -5.40
C LEU A 53 1.11 -12.59 -5.62
N ALA A 54 1.92 -11.78 -4.93
CA ALA A 54 3.37 -11.87 -5.00
C ALA A 54 3.87 -13.20 -4.44
N ALA A 55 3.32 -13.67 -3.32
CA ALA A 55 3.64 -14.97 -2.76
C ALA A 55 3.18 -16.12 -3.67
N GLU A 56 2.03 -15.98 -4.34
CA GLU A 56 1.52 -16.96 -5.29
C GLU A 56 2.42 -17.04 -6.54
N VAL A 57 2.84 -15.89 -7.09
CA VAL A 57 3.81 -15.84 -8.20
C VAL A 57 5.15 -16.45 -7.79
N ASP A 58 5.60 -16.19 -6.57
CA ASP A 58 6.84 -16.76 -6.04
C ASP A 58 6.73 -18.28 -5.87
N ALA A 59 5.60 -18.76 -5.34
CA ALA A 59 5.30 -20.18 -5.22
C ALA A 59 5.13 -20.87 -6.59
N LEU A 60 4.58 -20.19 -7.61
CA LEU A 60 4.50 -20.70 -8.98
C LEU A 60 5.88 -20.80 -9.63
N LYS A 61 6.77 -19.83 -9.36
CA LYS A 61 8.16 -19.85 -9.86
C LYS A 61 8.98 -20.96 -9.20
N HIS A 62 8.95 -21.04 -7.87
CA HIS A 62 9.74 -22.00 -7.10
C HIS A 62 9.08 -23.38 -6.97
N GLY A 63 7.78 -23.49 -7.25
CA GLY A 63 7.04 -24.75 -7.24
C GLY A 63 7.48 -25.70 -8.36
N LEU A 64 7.95 -25.16 -9.48
CA LEU A 64 8.59 -25.95 -10.53
C LEU A 64 9.95 -26.48 -10.06
N ASP A 65 10.74 -25.67 -9.36
CA ASP A 65 12.04 -26.10 -8.80
C ASP A 65 11.85 -27.21 -7.77
N GLY A 66 10.80 -27.14 -6.94
CA GLY A 66 10.46 -28.19 -5.98
C GLY A 66 10.02 -29.51 -6.64
N ILE A 67 9.29 -29.44 -7.75
CA ILE A 67 8.89 -30.62 -8.53
C ILE A 67 10.10 -31.21 -9.27
N GLU A 68 10.97 -30.38 -9.84
CA GLU A 68 12.19 -30.81 -10.50
C GLU A 68 13.16 -31.48 -9.53
N ALA A 69 13.39 -30.88 -8.36
CA ALA A 69 14.21 -31.49 -7.31
C ALA A 69 13.64 -32.85 -6.90
N ARG A 70 12.33 -32.97 -6.70
CA ARG A 70 11.67 -34.23 -6.36
C ARG A 70 11.77 -35.27 -7.48
N ALA A 71 11.62 -34.87 -8.74
CA ALA A 71 11.77 -35.76 -9.90
C ALA A 71 13.21 -36.26 -10.05
N ARG A 72 14.20 -35.40 -9.81
CA ARG A 72 15.63 -35.76 -9.81
C ARG A 72 15.96 -36.75 -8.68
N THR A 73 15.50 -36.50 -7.46
CA THR A 73 15.86 -37.34 -6.29
C THR A 73 15.03 -38.62 -6.16
N GLN A 74 13.74 -38.61 -6.48
CA GLN A 74 12.86 -39.77 -6.25
C GLN A 74 12.66 -40.63 -7.49
N MET A 75 12.67 -40.02 -8.68
CA MET A 75 12.41 -40.73 -9.94
C MET A 75 13.66 -40.90 -10.79
N GLY A 76 14.81 -40.37 -10.34
CA GLY A 76 16.06 -40.42 -11.10
C GLY A 76 15.95 -39.77 -12.48
N MET A 77 15.00 -38.86 -12.67
CA MET A 77 14.73 -38.26 -13.97
C MET A 77 15.85 -37.26 -14.31
N ILE A 78 16.40 -37.41 -15.51
CA ILE A 78 17.49 -36.59 -16.04
C ILE A 78 16.95 -35.86 -17.28
N LYS A 79 17.27 -34.58 -17.43
CA LYS A 79 16.83 -33.79 -18.58
C LYS A 79 17.64 -34.19 -19.83
N ASN A 80 17.03 -34.10 -21.02
CA ASN A 80 17.73 -34.39 -22.28
C ASN A 80 18.94 -33.46 -22.45
N GLY A 81 20.14 -34.04 -22.54
CA GLY A 81 21.41 -33.32 -22.70
C GLY A 81 22.23 -33.09 -21.41
N GLU A 82 21.77 -33.58 -20.25
CA GLU A 82 22.54 -33.53 -19.00
C GLU A 82 23.31 -34.85 -18.75
N THR A 83 24.52 -34.76 -18.18
CA THR A 83 25.32 -35.92 -17.75
C THR A 83 25.20 -36.10 -16.24
N PHE A 84 24.65 -37.23 -15.81
CA PHE A 84 24.47 -37.56 -14.40
C PHE A 84 25.72 -38.27 -13.85
N TYR A 85 26.26 -37.75 -12.74
CA TYR A 85 27.38 -38.35 -12.02
C TYR A 85 26.89 -38.83 -10.65
N MET A 86 27.01 -40.14 -10.38
CA MET A 86 26.76 -40.72 -9.06
C MET A 86 28.10 -41.11 -8.45
N ILE A 87 28.48 -40.48 -7.36
CA ILE A 87 29.67 -40.84 -6.59
C ILE A 87 29.23 -41.96 -5.66
N VAL A 88 29.76 -43.16 -5.86
CA VAL A 88 29.60 -44.29 -4.94
C VAL A 88 30.83 -44.27 -4.04
N GLU A 89 30.64 -44.04 -2.74
CA GLU A 89 31.71 -44.27 -1.75
C GLU A 89 31.75 -45.77 -1.44
N ASP A 90 32.95 -46.36 -1.48
CA ASP A 90 33.22 -47.80 -1.29
C ASP A 90 32.88 -48.30 0.13
#